data_AF-A0A1J4K7G4-F1
#
_entry.id   AF-A0A1J4K7G4-F1
#
_cell.length_a   1.000
_cell.length_b   1.000
_cell.length_c   1.000
_cell.angle_alpha   90.00
_cell.angle_beta   90.00
_cell.angle_gamma   90.00
#
_symmetry.space_group_name_H-M   'P 1'
#
loop_
_entity.id
_entity.type
_entity.pdbx_description
1 polymer ?
#
loop_
_entity_poly.entity_id
_entity_poly.type
_entity_poly.pdbx_seq_one_letter_code
_entity_poly.pdbx_strand_id
1 'polypeptide(L)'
;MTLKRESTCDLTKLFDFTSHLKIFTKSSIMTSLIHMELMNPSDVVRMLPSNIQAILHRKSSRDPSSRFSRKLHALLSYVSANPEMEEQVGVSWLDDEIFQVCKKRLLEIMGIKLNTLNVNFHQLKFVQLQCDKQGWTRWRREGFTRREFNFGKSYNNNSHNNSQQDDIFSLQAPKDQLGGLPSSSTEEKIELKIGHMTSDQIDILSQHVQQEWQEIAGIDKKSVDVNYFVSTISARYKENEQPTHNAFDVLKAIFAPQGTDTVKFSDFYRFMAMFGPAKTVMLKIHSLLEVATAGTPWLYFGLLPSADFDDFYGHFDENEPNCLVLHKNDGTTTQIWNLPLSTSDEQYVIDDNCVKYASWQQYFAEHPPPGNETYSNEQEISVFAA
;
A
#
# COMPACT_ATOMS: atom_id res chain seq x y z
N MET A 1 14.67 -40.24 -31.98
CA MET A 1 15.59 -39.10 -31.77
C MET A 1 14.76 -37.95 -31.24
N THR A 2 14.77 -37.78 -29.92
CA THR A 2 13.93 -36.79 -29.22
C THR A 2 14.76 -35.54 -29.02
N LEU A 3 14.48 -34.50 -29.80
CA LEU A 3 15.13 -33.19 -29.68
C LEU A 3 14.53 -32.46 -28.47
N LYS A 4 15.24 -32.47 -27.35
CA LYS A 4 15.05 -31.50 -26.28
C LYS A 4 15.50 -30.13 -26.80
N ARG A 5 14.56 -29.19 -26.95
CA ARG A 5 14.88 -27.77 -27.07
C ARG A 5 15.13 -27.25 -25.66
N GLU A 6 16.39 -27.02 -25.33
CA GLU A 6 16.78 -26.22 -24.17
C GLU A 6 16.67 -24.75 -24.60
N SER A 7 15.63 -24.07 -24.12
CA SER A 7 15.58 -22.60 -24.16
C SER A 7 16.49 -22.08 -23.06
N THR A 8 17.73 -21.77 -23.40
CA THR A 8 18.63 -21.01 -22.54
C THR A 8 18.16 -19.56 -22.53
N CYS A 9 17.37 -19.19 -21.53
CA CYS A 9 17.09 -17.80 -21.20
C CYS A 9 18.43 -17.14 -20.82
N ASP A 10 18.76 -15.99 -21.40
CA ASP A 10 20.02 -15.28 -21.14
C ASP A 10 19.96 -14.64 -19.74
N LEU A 11 20.36 -15.43 -18.74
CA LEU A 11 20.32 -15.07 -17.31
C LEU A 11 21.21 -13.85 -16.99
N THR A 12 22.13 -13.44 -17.87
CA THR A 12 22.99 -12.29 -17.59
C THR A 12 22.25 -10.94 -17.64
N LYS A 13 21.14 -10.84 -18.37
CA LYS A 13 20.25 -9.67 -18.34
C LYS A 13 19.36 -9.63 -17.09
N LEU A 14 19.26 -10.75 -16.36
CA LEU A 14 18.43 -10.90 -15.17
C LEU A 14 18.99 -10.15 -13.94
N PHE A 15 20.21 -9.61 -13.99
CA PHE A 15 20.97 -9.25 -12.78
C PHE A 15 21.24 -7.75 -12.54
N ASP A 16 20.77 -6.84 -13.40
CA ASP A 16 20.96 -5.39 -13.20
C ASP A 16 19.63 -4.62 -13.00
N PHE A 17 18.80 -5.09 -12.05
CA PHE A 17 17.47 -4.51 -11.76
C PHE A 17 17.49 -3.22 -10.92
N THR A 18 18.57 -2.94 -10.20
CA THR A 18 18.61 -1.81 -9.25
C THR A 18 18.55 -0.45 -9.94
N SER A 19 18.93 -0.37 -11.20
CA SER A 19 18.84 0.82 -12.04
C SER A 19 17.40 1.10 -12.52
N HIS A 20 16.63 0.07 -12.86
CA HIS A 20 15.23 0.19 -13.31
C HIS A 20 14.24 0.41 -12.16
N LEU A 21 14.49 -0.18 -10.99
CA LEU A 21 13.65 0.01 -9.79
C LEU A 21 13.69 1.42 -9.19
N LYS A 22 14.75 2.20 -9.44
CA LYS A 22 14.83 3.62 -9.06
C LYS A 22 13.77 4.49 -9.71
N ILE A 23 13.16 4.04 -10.82
CA ILE A 23 12.08 4.76 -11.50
C ILE A 23 10.75 4.58 -10.76
N PHE A 24 10.50 3.39 -10.20
CA PHE A 24 9.29 3.09 -9.42
C PHE A 24 9.31 3.67 -8.01
N THR A 25 10.50 3.96 -7.49
CA THR A 25 10.72 4.56 -6.18
C THR A 25 11.14 6.03 -6.30
N LYS A 26 10.57 6.81 -7.23
CA LYS A 26 10.86 8.26 -7.39
C LYS A 26 10.49 9.08 -6.13
N SER A 27 11.30 8.89 -5.10
CA SER A 27 11.70 9.74 -3.99
C SER A 27 13.23 9.93 -4.03
N SER A 28 13.89 9.65 -5.18
CA SER A 28 15.31 9.89 -5.38
C SER A 28 15.55 11.15 -6.22
N ILE A 29 14.90 12.25 -5.83
CA ILE A 29 15.35 13.62 -6.10
C ILE A 29 15.12 14.41 -4.80
N MET A 30 15.98 14.22 -3.79
CA MET A 30 16.32 15.23 -2.77
C MET A 30 17.31 14.64 -1.75
N THR A 31 18.49 14.22 -2.22
CA THR A 31 19.67 14.12 -1.34
C THR A 31 20.75 15.07 -1.83
N SER A 32 20.33 16.32 -2.08
CA SER A 32 21.23 17.46 -2.07
C SER A 32 21.08 18.12 -0.71
N LEU A 33 22.17 18.06 0.07
CA LEU A 33 22.45 18.95 1.20
C LEU A 33 22.12 20.41 0.83
N ILE A 34 20.88 20.80 1.11
CA ILE A 34 20.44 22.19 1.17
C ILE A 34 19.78 22.29 2.53
N HIS A 35 20.26 23.25 3.32
CA HIS A 35 19.51 23.81 4.43
C HIS A 35 18.06 24.00 3.95
N MET A 36 17.13 23.11 4.31
CA MET A 36 15.71 23.42 4.16
C MET A 36 15.46 24.56 5.15
N GLU A 37 15.62 25.78 4.66
CA GLU A 37 15.06 26.95 5.28
C GLU A 37 13.57 26.65 5.43
N LEU A 38 13.19 26.29 6.66
CA LEU A 38 11.83 25.94 6.98
C LEU A 38 10.94 27.08 6.52
N MET A 39 10.07 26.81 5.56
CA MET A 39 9.18 27.81 4.98
C MET A 39 8.39 28.52 6.08
N ASN A 40 8.12 29.80 5.85
CA ASN A 40 7.27 30.56 6.74
C ASN A 40 5.88 29.88 6.77
N PRO A 41 5.27 29.66 7.95
CA PRO A 41 3.97 28.98 8.05
C PRO A 41 2.87 29.64 7.21
N SER A 42 2.97 30.96 7.01
CA SER A 42 2.04 31.71 6.16
C SER A 42 2.09 31.28 4.70
N ASP A 43 3.28 30.89 4.22
CA ASP A 43 3.47 30.41 2.85
C ASP A 43 2.99 28.95 2.72
N VAL A 44 3.23 28.12 3.74
CA VAL A 44 2.70 26.75 3.80
C VAL A 44 1.18 26.74 3.69
N VAL A 45 0.48 27.62 4.43
CA VAL A 45 -0.99 27.72 4.35
C VAL A 45 -1.46 28.12 2.95
N ARG A 46 -0.73 29.00 2.25
CA ARG A 46 -1.05 29.41 0.87
C ARG A 46 -0.85 28.31 -0.15
N MET A 47 0.06 27.37 0.12
CA MET A 47 0.30 26.20 -0.73
C MET A 47 -0.75 25.11 -0.56
N LEU A 48 -1.49 25.08 0.57
CA LEU A 48 -2.57 24.12 0.76
C LEU A 48 -3.67 24.34 -0.29
N PRO A 49 -4.32 23.29 -0.80
CA PRO A 49 -5.51 23.39 -1.64
C PRO A 49 -6.60 24.30 -1.02
N SER A 50 -7.29 25.07 -1.86
CA SER A 50 -8.28 26.08 -1.43
C SER A 50 -9.42 25.51 -0.59
N ASN A 51 -9.83 24.28 -0.86
CA ASN A 51 -10.82 23.53 -0.06
C ASN A 51 -10.31 23.25 1.36
N ILE A 52 -9.03 22.91 1.54
CA ILE A 52 -8.42 22.68 2.86
C ILE A 52 -8.25 23.99 3.60
N GLN A 53 -7.77 25.04 2.94
CA GLN A 53 -7.69 26.38 3.53
C GLN A 53 -9.07 26.82 4.06
N ALA A 54 -10.13 26.61 3.28
CA ALA A 54 -11.50 26.92 3.71
C ALA A 54 -11.92 26.12 4.95
N ILE A 55 -11.61 24.81 5.03
CA ILE A 55 -11.89 23.98 6.20
C ILE A 55 -11.13 24.47 7.44
N LEU A 56 -9.86 24.84 7.29
CA LEU A 56 -9.01 25.31 8.39
C LEU A 56 -9.47 26.66 8.94
N HIS A 57 -9.77 27.62 8.07
CA HIS A 57 -10.20 28.96 8.46
C HIS A 57 -11.65 29.04 8.94
N ARG A 58 -12.50 28.05 8.62
CA ARG A 58 -13.89 28.02 9.09
C ARG A 58 -13.94 27.92 10.62
N LYS A 59 -14.69 28.79 11.29
CA LYS A 59 -14.88 28.70 12.75
C LYS A 59 -15.54 27.37 13.12
N SER A 60 -14.98 26.68 14.13
CA SER A 60 -15.56 25.44 14.64
C SER A 60 -16.96 25.70 15.20
N SER A 61 -17.93 24.91 14.77
CA SER A 61 -19.34 25.03 15.17
C SER A 61 -19.93 23.66 15.55
N ARG A 62 -21.26 23.55 15.64
CA ARG A 62 -21.95 22.27 15.80
C ARG A 62 -21.86 21.37 14.57
N ASP A 63 -21.58 21.95 13.39
CA ASP A 63 -21.37 21.20 12.15
C ASP A 63 -20.11 20.31 12.26
N PRO A 64 -20.22 18.98 12.13
CA PRO A 64 -19.09 18.05 12.19
C PRO A 64 -17.95 18.40 11.24
N SER A 65 -18.25 18.94 10.06
CA SER A 65 -17.26 19.29 9.04
C SER A 65 -16.34 20.44 9.46
N SER A 66 -16.79 21.27 10.41
CA SER A 66 -16.04 22.42 10.94
C SER A 66 -15.24 22.10 12.21
N ARG A 67 -15.41 20.90 12.81
CA ARG A 67 -14.80 20.55 14.09
C ARG A 67 -13.31 20.26 13.96
N PHE A 68 -12.59 20.38 15.09
CA PHE A 68 -11.14 20.17 15.15
C PHE A 68 -10.70 18.82 14.56
N SER A 69 -11.40 17.73 14.89
CA SER A 69 -11.09 16.39 14.36
C SER A 69 -11.11 16.35 12.84
N ARG A 70 -12.08 17.02 12.20
CA ARG A 70 -12.17 17.05 10.73
C ARG A 70 -11.06 17.87 10.11
N LYS A 71 -10.72 19.01 10.71
CA LYS A 71 -9.60 19.85 10.27
C LYS A 71 -8.27 19.09 10.33
N LEU A 72 -8.04 18.40 11.44
CA LEU A 72 -6.84 17.57 11.63
C LEU A 72 -6.79 16.42 10.62
N HIS A 73 -7.91 15.73 10.42
CA HIS A 73 -8.00 14.65 9.44
C HIS A 73 -7.75 15.13 8.01
N ALA A 74 -8.31 16.29 7.63
CA ALA A 74 -8.07 16.89 6.32
C ALA A 74 -6.58 17.19 6.07
N LEU A 75 -5.86 17.68 7.07
CA LEU A 75 -4.41 17.89 6.98
C LEU A 75 -3.66 16.57 6.84
N LEU A 76 -4.00 15.57 7.66
CA LEU A 76 -3.37 14.25 7.61
C LEU A 76 -3.61 13.55 6.26
N SER A 77 -4.82 13.62 5.72
CA SER A 77 -5.16 13.10 4.39
C SER A 77 -4.39 13.82 3.29
N TYR A 78 -4.22 15.14 3.39
CA TYR A 78 -3.45 15.92 2.43
C TYR A 78 -1.98 15.56 2.44
N VAL A 79 -1.35 15.50 3.61
CA VAL A 79 0.05 15.09 3.73
C VAL A 79 0.25 13.65 3.26
N SER A 80 -0.72 12.76 3.48
CA SER A 80 -0.66 11.38 2.96
C SER A 80 -0.57 11.31 1.44
N ALA A 81 -1.12 12.29 0.73
CA ALA A 81 -1.04 12.41 -0.72
C ALA A 81 0.15 13.27 -1.18
N ASN A 82 0.80 14.01 -0.28
CA ASN A 82 1.89 14.94 -0.56
C ASN A 82 2.97 14.82 0.54
N PRO A 83 3.77 13.73 0.55
CA PRO A 83 4.71 13.43 1.64
C PRO A 83 5.76 14.52 1.87
N GLU A 84 6.15 15.26 0.83
CA GLU A 84 7.08 16.40 0.91
C GLU A 84 6.57 17.55 1.79
N MET A 85 5.26 17.59 2.06
CA MET A 85 4.63 18.56 2.94
C MET A 85 4.59 18.11 4.40
N GLU A 86 5.02 16.88 4.74
CA GLU A 86 4.97 16.34 6.10
C GLU A 86 5.72 17.22 7.11
N GLU A 87 6.98 17.54 6.81
CA GLU A 87 7.82 18.33 7.71
C GLU A 87 7.34 19.79 7.80
N GLN A 88 6.80 20.31 6.70
CA GLN A 88 6.29 21.68 6.61
C GLN A 88 4.98 21.86 7.39
N VAL A 89 4.05 20.91 7.24
CA VAL A 89 2.75 20.92 7.93
C VAL A 89 2.89 20.45 9.38
N GLY A 90 3.79 19.51 9.63
CA GLY A 90 4.04 18.96 10.95
C GLY A 90 2.98 17.94 11.39
N VAL A 91 2.37 17.20 10.47
CA VAL A 91 1.47 16.07 10.78
C VAL A 91 1.65 14.94 9.78
N SER A 92 1.57 13.69 10.24
CA SER A 92 1.55 12.52 9.36
C SER A 92 0.98 11.29 10.05
N TRP A 93 0.46 10.35 9.26
CA TRP A 93 0.10 9.02 9.76
C TRP A 93 1.35 8.16 9.89
N LEU A 94 1.48 7.45 11.01
CA LEU A 94 2.48 6.39 11.18
C LEU A 94 1.90 5.03 10.80
N ASP A 95 0.61 4.82 11.06
CA ASP A 95 -0.16 3.67 10.62
C ASP A 95 -1.65 4.07 10.41
N ASP A 96 -2.55 3.09 10.32
CA ASP A 96 -3.97 3.34 10.11
C ASP A 96 -4.67 4.06 11.29
N GLU A 97 -4.12 4.05 12.50
CA GLU A 97 -4.74 4.55 13.73
C GLU A 97 -3.86 5.55 14.52
N ILE A 98 -2.55 5.51 14.30
CA ILE A 98 -1.54 6.29 14.97
C ILE A 98 -1.02 7.36 14.02
N PHE A 99 -1.00 8.59 14.50
CA PHE A 99 -0.42 9.72 13.79
C PHE A 99 0.56 10.47 14.68
N GLN A 100 1.46 11.23 14.06
CA GLN A 100 2.38 12.11 14.74
C GLN A 100 2.11 13.58 14.42
N VAL A 101 2.44 14.44 15.37
CA VAL A 101 2.19 15.88 15.30
C VAL A 101 3.39 16.64 15.85
N CYS A 102 3.94 17.52 15.02
CA CYS A 102 4.80 18.62 15.44
C CYS A 102 3.91 19.79 15.91
N LYS A 103 3.70 19.88 17.23
CA LYS A 103 2.70 20.82 17.80
C LYS A 103 2.96 22.25 17.35
N LYS A 104 4.22 22.72 17.35
CA LYS A 104 4.56 24.10 16.96
C LYS A 104 4.04 24.47 15.57
N ARG A 105 4.27 23.59 14.58
CA ARG A 105 3.82 23.78 13.19
C ARG A 105 2.31 23.74 13.05
N LEU A 106 1.69 22.75 13.69
CA LEU A 106 0.23 22.62 13.64
C LEU A 106 -0.47 23.84 14.24
N LEU A 107 0.08 24.44 15.30
CA LEU A 107 -0.46 25.67 15.91
C LEU A 107 -0.43 26.85 14.94
N GLU A 108 0.67 27.01 14.20
CA GLU A 108 0.85 28.08 13.22
C GLU A 108 -0.14 27.93 12.07
N ILE A 109 -0.27 26.72 11.52
CA ILE A 109 -1.15 26.42 10.37
C ILE A 109 -2.62 26.51 10.74
N MET A 110 -3.01 25.98 11.91
CA MET A 110 -4.41 26.06 12.35
C MET A 110 -4.78 27.41 12.97
N GLY A 111 -3.79 28.27 13.26
CA GLY A 111 -4.01 29.57 13.90
C GLY A 111 -4.58 29.46 15.31
N ILE A 112 -4.16 28.44 16.08
CA ILE A 112 -4.65 28.20 17.46
C ILE A 112 -3.52 28.24 18.48
N LYS A 113 -3.86 28.45 19.75
CA LYS A 113 -2.89 28.46 20.86
C LYS A 113 -2.63 27.04 21.38
N LEU A 114 -1.43 26.81 21.94
CA LEU A 114 -1.03 25.50 22.49
C LEU A 114 -2.03 24.95 23.52
N ASN A 115 -2.54 25.80 24.40
CA ASN A 115 -3.54 25.40 25.39
C ASN A 115 -4.83 24.90 24.72
N THR A 116 -5.28 25.57 23.66
CA THR A 116 -6.47 25.16 22.89
C THR A 116 -6.23 23.82 22.19
N LEU A 117 -5.05 23.60 21.62
CA LEU A 117 -4.68 22.31 21.00
C LEU A 117 -4.68 21.18 22.03
N ASN A 118 -4.04 21.37 23.18
CA ASN A 118 -3.99 20.36 24.23
C ASN A 118 -5.39 20.05 24.81
N VAL A 119 -6.22 21.07 25.02
CA VAL A 119 -7.62 20.89 25.43
C VAL A 119 -8.41 20.12 24.39
N ASN A 120 -8.25 20.44 23.09
CA ASN A 120 -8.93 19.71 22.01
C ASN A 120 -8.53 18.24 21.98
N PHE A 121 -7.23 17.93 22.06
CA PHE A 121 -6.77 16.54 22.12
C PHE A 121 -7.38 15.80 23.30
N HIS A 122 -7.35 16.39 24.49
CA HIS A 122 -7.92 15.77 25.69
C HIS A 122 -9.45 15.59 25.60
N GLN A 123 -10.20 16.64 25.26
CA GLN A 123 -11.66 16.61 25.19
C GLN A 123 -12.18 15.65 24.11
N LEU A 124 -11.45 15.50 23.01
CA LEU A 124 -11.81 14.59 21.92
C LEU A 124 -11.25 13.18 22.12
N LYS A 125 -10.71 12.87 23.31
CA LYS A 125 -10.18 11.54 23.68
C LYS A 125 -9.02 11.06 22.78
N PHE A 126 -8.18 11.99 22.32
CA PHE A 126 -6.89 11.61 21.73
C PHE A 126 -5.93 11.24 22.85
N VAL A 127 -5.39 10.03 22.78
CA VAL A 127 -4.42 9.50 23.73
C VAL A 127 -3.02 9.73 23.18
N GLN A 128 -2.18 10.41 23.95
CA GLN A 128 -0.77 10.58 23.62
C GLN A 128 -0.02 9.28 23.91
N LEU A 129 0.61 8.69 22.90
CA LEU A 129 1.37 7.43 23.01
C LEU A 129 2.84 7.68 23.31
N GLN A 130 3.37 8.81 22.84
CA GLN A 130 4.78 9.16 23.03
C GLN A 130 4.93 10.63 23.44
N CYS A 131 5.76 10.87 24.45
CA CYS A 131 6.23 12.20 24.82
C CYS A 131 7.00 12.87 23.68
N ASP A 132 7.12 14.20 23.73
CA ASP A 132 7.80 14.98 22.71
C ASP A 132 9.25 14.49 22.50
N LYS A 133 9.54 14.03 21.26
CA LYS A 133 10.89 13.71 20.79
C LYS A 133 11.15 14.54 19.54
N GLN A 134 12.10 15.47 19.62
CA GLN A 134 12.47 16.38 18.52
C GLN A 134 11.30 17.23 17.99
N GLY A 135 10.36 17.61 18.84
CA GLY A 135 9.19 18.40 18.48
C GLY A 135 7.97 17.55 18.09
N TRP A 136 8.14 16.24 17.88
CA TRP A 136 7.10 15.33 17.45
C TRP A 136 6.48 14.58 18.63
N THR A 137 5.15 14.49 18.61
CA THR A 137 4.34 13.74 19.57
C THR A 137 3.44 12.75 18.85
N ARG A 138 3.26 11.55 19.38
CA ARG A 138 2.43 10.49 18.76
C ARG A 138 1.09 10.35 19.46
N TRP A 139 0.04 10.18 18.69
CA TRP A 139 -1.35 10.20 19.15
C TRP A 139 -2.17 9.10 18.49
N ARG A 140 -3.19 8.61 19.20
CA ARG A 140 -4.21 7.69 18.71
C ARG A 140 -5.57 8.09 19.27
N ARG A 141 -6.64 7.81 18.53
CA ARG A 141 -8.01 7.90 19.02
C ARG A 141 -8.84 6.78 18.39
N GLU A 142 -9.63 6.11 19.20
CA GLU A 142 -10.54 5.06 18.72
C GLU A 142 -11.53 5.63 17.70
N GLY A 143 -11.66 4.97 16.54
CA GLY A 143 -12.46 5.47 15.42
C GLY A 143 -11.92 6.79 14.84
N PHE A 144 -10.61 7.00 14.84
CA PHE A 144 -9.96 8.08 14.08
C PHE A 144 -8.84 7.46 13.25
N THR A 145 -9.22 6.97 12.07
CA THR A 145 -8.33 6.17 11.21
C THR A 145 -8.00 6.90 9.90
N ARG A 146 -6.96 6.44 9.21
CA ARG A 146 -6.59 6.90 7.88
C ARG A 146 -7.73 6.75 6.86
N ARG A 147 -8.51 5.65 6.97
CA ARG A 147 -9.58 5.26 6.04
C ARG A 147 -10.95 5.89 6.34
N GLU A 148 -11.15 6.51 7.50
CA GLU A 148 -12.42 7.18 7.82
C GLU A 148 -12.58 8.48 7.02
N PHE A 149 -13.00 8.34 5.77
CA PHE A 149 -13.47 9.45 4.93
C PHE A 149 -14.94 9.24 4.55
N ASN A 150 -15.81 8.95 5.52
CA ASN A 150 -17.25 8.81 5.28
C ASN A 150 -18.12 9.26 6.47
N PHE A 151 -17.87 10.45 7.02
CA PHE A 151 -18.90 11.15 7.82
C PHE A 151 -19.90 11.84 6.89
N GLY A 152 -20.65 11.02 6.15
CA GLY A 152 -21.77 11.42 5.28
C GLY A 152 -22.96 10.45 5.33
N LYS A 153 -22.81 9.27 5.94
CA LYS A 153 -23.95 8.42 6.27
C LYS A 153 -24.40 8.73 7.69
N SER A 154 -25.55 9.40 7.78
CA SER A 154 -26.32 9.56 9.00
C SER A 154 -26.24 8.31 9.88
N TYR A 155 -25.93 8.51 11.16
CA TYR A 155 -26.49 7.66 12.21
C TYR A 155 -28.03 7.79 12.13
N ASN A 156 -28.65 7.04 11.23
CA ASN A 156 -30.05 6.67 11.34
C ASN A 156 -30.10 5.32 12.07
N ASN A 157 -29.76 5.35 13.36
CA ASN A 157 -30.23 4.32 14.25
C ASN A 157 -31.65 4.71 14.68
N ASN A 158 -32.63 4.20 13.93
CA ASN A 158 -33.94 3.94 14.49
C ASN A 158 -33.77 2.94 15.64
N SER A 159 -33.67 3.47 16.86
CA SER A 159 -34.11 2.75 18.04
C SER A 159 -34.87 3.74 18.92
N HIS A 160 -36.18 3.80 18.68
CA HIS A 160 -37.13 4.27 19.67
C HIS A 160 -37.17 3.25 20.80
N ASN A 161 -36.64 3.60 21.97
CA ASN A 161 -37.44 3.79 23.19
C ASN A 161 -36.53 4.14 24.39
N ASN A 162 -36.83 5.30 24.99
CA ASN A 162 -36.84 5.70 26.41
C ASN A 162 -35.75 5.12 27.36
N SER A 163 -35.09 5.87 28.25
CA SER A 163 -35.40 7.16 28.88
C SER A 163 -34.18 7.61 29.71
N GLN A 164 -34.17 8.91 30.04
CA GLN A 164 -33.36 9.65 31.03
C GLN A 164 -32.81 8.83 32.21
N GLN A 165 -31.57 9.08 32.65
CA GLN A 165 -31.27 9.98 33.79
C GLN A 165 -29.79 9.90 34.21
N ASP A 166 -29.30 11.01 34.76
CA ASP A 166 -27.94 11.28 35.23
C ASP A 166 -27.48 10.47 36.47
N ASP A 167 -26.18 10.61 36.75
CA ASP A 167 -25.45 10.48 38.03
C ASP A 167 -24.56 9.26 38.37
N ILE A 168 -23.26 9.59 38.44
CA ILE A 168 -22.30 9.39 39.58
C ILE A 168 -21.69 7.99 39.85
N PHE A 169 -20.35 8.05 39.98
CA PHE A 169 -19.40 7.11 40.60
C PHE A 169 -19.94 6.13 41.66
N SER A 170 -19.54 4.85 41.54
CA SER A 170 -19.07 4.09 42.72
C SER A 170 -18.15 2.94 42.32
N LEU A 171 -16.98 2.91 42.95
CA LEU A 171 -16.06 1.79 43.07
C LEU A 171 -16.75 0.60 43.75
N GLN A 172 -16.54 -0.61 43.21
CA GLN A 172 -16.33 -1.83 44.01
C GLN A 172 -15.91 -3.00 43.11
N ALA A 173 -14.75 -3.57 43.43
CA ALA A 173 -14.40 -4.97 43.23
C ALA A 173 -14.19 -5.57 44.64
N PRO A 174 -14.00 -6.89 44.84
CA PRO A 174 -14.06 -8.01 43.89
C PRO A 174 -14.94 -9.18 44.38
N LYS A 175 -15.39 -10.06 43.48
CA LYS A 175 -15.63 -11.47 43.84
C LYS A 175 -15.19 -12.39 42.72
N ASP A 176 -14.34 -13.33 43.13
CA ASP A 176 -13.88 -14.49 42.39
C ASP A 176 -15.02 -15.27 41.75
N GLN A 177 -14.85 -15.62 40.48
CA GLN A 177 -15.35 -16.89 39.96
C GLN A 177 -14.52 -17.34 38.76
N LEU A 178 -13.93 -18.52 38.96
CA LEU A 178 -13.31 -19.43 38.02
C LEU A 178 -14.08 -19.57 36.69
N GLY A 179 -13.32 -19.65 35.59
CA GLY A 179 -13.71 -20.46 34.42
C GLY A 179 -13.85 -19.69 33.12
N GLY A 180 -12.93 -19.97 32.18
CA GLY A 180 -13.11 -19.68 30.76
C GLY A 180 -11.99 -18.83 30.17
N LEU A 181 -10.99 -19.47 29.55
CA LEU A 181 -10.17 -18.81 28.53
C LEU A 181 -11.10 -18.37 27.39
N PRO A 182 -11.07 -17.10 26.95
CA PRO A 182 -11.46 -16.75 25.60
C PRO A 182 -10.19 -16.75 24.75
N SER A 183 -9.86 -17.90 24.18
CA SER A 183 -9.04 -17.96 22.97
C SER A 183 -9.94 -17.63 21.79
N SER A 184 -10.19 -16.35 21.57
CA SER A 184 -10.74 -15.84 20.32
C SER A 184 -9.94 -14.61 19.92
N SER A 185 -8.78 -14.87 19.32
CA SER A 185 -8.21 -13.94 18.35
C SER A 185 -9.30 -13.68 17.32
N THR A 186 -9.94 -12.51 17.43
CA THR A 186 -10.77 -11.98 16.37
C THR A 186 -9.80 -11.62 15.25
N GLU A 187 -9.45 -12.63 14.44
CA GLU A 187 -8.71 -12.43 13.22
C GLU A 187 -9.54 -11.48 12.36
N GLU A 188 -8.92 -10.35 12.03
CA GLU A 188 -9.44 -9.40 11.07
C GLU A 188 -9.61 -10.18 9.76
N LYS A 189 -10.83 -10.67 9.50
CA LYS A 189 -11.13 -11.47 8.31
C LYS A 189 -10.97 -10.53 7.11
N ILE A 190 -9.80 -10.59 6.51
CA ILE A 190 -9.49 -9.87 5.28
C ILE A 190 -10.38 -10.45 4.19
N GLU A 191 -11.46 -9.73 3.84
CA GLU A 191 -12.37 -10.12 2.77
C GLU A 191 -11.82 -9.61 1.43
N LEU A 192 -10.66 -10.14 1.04
CA LEU A 192 -10.09 -9.91 -0.30
C LEU A 192 -10.79 -10.84 -1.30
N LYS A 193 -11.19 -10.28 -2.43
CA LYS A 193 -11.65 -11.08 -3.57
C LYS A 193 -10.44 -11.48 -4.39
N ILE A 194 -10.47 -12.67 -4.98
CA ILE A 194 -9.43 -13.13 -5.88
C ILE A 194 -10.13 -13.55 -7.17
N GLY A 195 -9.83 -12.82 -8.24
CA GLY A 195 -10.47 -13.00 -9.53
C GLY A 195 -10.12 -14.30 -10.20
N HIS A 196 -11.04 -14.80 -11.03
CA HIS A 196 -10.85 -16.00 -11.85
C HIS A 196 -10.41 -17.25 -11.06
N MET A 197 -10.79 -17.33 -9.78
CA MET A 197 -10.57 -18.47 -8.91
C MET A 197 -11.86 -18.93 -8.26
N THR A 198 -12.01 -20.25 -8.07
CA THR A 198 -13.12 -20.82 -7.32
C THR A 198 -12.91 -20.66 -5.81
N SER A 199 -13.97 -20.78 -5.02
CA SER A 199 -13.86 -20.75 -3.55
C SER A 199 -12.83 -21.76 -3.03
N ASP A 200 -12.85 -22.99 -3.56
CA ASP A 200 -11.91 -24.05 -3.17
C ASP A 200 -10.46 -23.65 -3.46
N GLN A 201 -10.20 -22.99 -4.60
CA GLN A 201 -8.87 -22.51 -4.94
C GLN A 201 -8.43 -21.36 -4.02
N ILE A 202 -9.35 -20.47 -3.64
CA ILE A 202 -9.07 -19.37 -2.71
C ILE A 202 -8.77 -19.93 -1.31
N ASP A 203 -9.45 -20.98 -0.88
CA ASP A 203 -9.19 -21.65 0.39
C ASP A 203 -7.80 -22.31 0.39
N ILE A 204 -7.44 -23.00 -0.70
CA ILE A 204 -6.10 -23.59 -0.89
C ILE A 204 -5.01 -22.51 -0.86
N LEU A 205 -5.21 -21.41 -1.61
CA LEU A 205 -4.28 -20.27 -1.61
C LEU A 205 -4.11 -19.72 -0.19
N SER A 206 -5.22 -19.50 0.51
CA SER A 206 -5.21 -18.95 1.86
C SER A 206 -4.47 -19.84 2.85
N GLN A 207 -4.65 -21.15 2.76
CA GLN A 207 -3.91 -22.12 3.55
C GLN A 207 -2.40 -22.07 3.27
N HIS A 208 -2.00 -22.05 1.99
CA HIS A 208 -0.58 -21.98 1.60
C HIS A 208 0.08 -20.67 2.07
N VAL A 209 -0.59 -19.54 1.87
CA VAL A 209 -0.07 -18.23 2.30
C VAL A 209 0.02 -18.15 3.82
N GLN A 210 -0.95 -18.69 4.55
CA GLN A 210 -0.92 -18.76 6.01
C GLN A 210 0.26 -19.60 6.50
N GLN A 211 0.50 -20.75 5.87
CA GLN A 211 1.64 -21.60 6.22
C GLN A 211 2.97 -20.87 5.96
N GLU A 212 3.16 -20.29 4.79
CA GLU A 212 4.37 -19.52 4.46
C GLU A 212 4.58 -18.35 5.44
N TRP A 213 3.51 -17.61 5.77
CA TRP A 213 3.57 -16.54 6.76
C TRP A 213 4.06 -17.05 8.11
N GLN A 214 3.50 -18.14 8.62
CA GLN A 214 3.89 -18.70 9.91
C GLN A 214 5.36 -19.14 9.93
N GLU A 215 5.88 -19.65 8.82
CA GLU A 215 7.29 -20.05 8.70
C GLU A 215 8.24 -18.84 8.64
N ILE A 216 7.83 -17.73 8.03
CA ILE A 216 8.67 -16.53 7.83
C ILE A 216 8.56 -15.58 9.03
N ALA A 217 7.33 -15.22 9.40
CA ALA A 217 7.03 -14.25 10.44
C ALA A 217 7.05 -14.87 11.84
N GLY A 218 6.73 -16.15 11.95
CA GLY A 218 6.48 -16.85 13.21
C GLY A 218 4.99 -16.93 13.55
N ILE A 219 4.66 -17.88 14.42
CA ILE A 219 3.30 -18.17 14.87
C ILE A 219 2.71 -16.94 15.58
N ASP A 220 1.44 -16.62 15.27
CA ASP A 220 0.63 -15.54 15.88
C ASP A 220 1.19 -14.10 15.74
N LYS A 221 2.15 -13.87 14.83
CA LYS A 221 2.64 -12.52 14.54
C LYS A 221 1.67 -11.78 13.62
N LYS A 222 1.11 -10.68 14.13
CA LYS A 222 0.23 -9.77 13.36
C LYS A 222 0.99 -8.89 12.37
N SER A 223 2.23 -8.52 12.70
CA SER A 223 3.13 -7.74 11.85
C SER A 223 4.58 -8.02 12.22
N VAL A 224 5.48 -7.73 11.28
CA VAL A 224 6.92 -7.95 11.40
C VAL A 224 7.67 -6.76 10.78
N ASP A 225 8.86 -6.44 11.30
CA ASP A 225 9.76 -5.47 10.68
C ASP A 225 10.03 -5.80 9.21
N VAL A 226 9.93 -4.80 8.33
CA VAL A 226 10.05 -4.99 6.88
C VAL A 226 11.44 -5.49 6.48
N ASN A 227 12.51 -5.01 7.10
CA ASN A 227 13.86 -5.38 6.69
C ASN A 227 14.15 -6.82 7.11
N TYR A 228 13.73 -7.23 8.30
CA TYR A 228 13.78 -8.62 8.73
C TYR A 228 12.95 -9.52 7.80
N PHE A 229 11.71 -9.14 7.53
CA PHE A 229 10.80 -9.92 6.69
C PHE A 229 11.37 -10.10 5.29
N VAL A 230 11.71 -8.99 4.62
CA VAL A 230 12.28 -8.98 3.25
C VAL A 230 13.63 -9.69 3.19
N SER A 231 14.48 -9.57 4.21
CA SER A 231 15.73 -10.35 4.28
C SER A 231 15.48 -11.85 4.32
N THR A 232 14.42 -12.29 5.01
CA THR A 232 14.08 -13.70 5.13
C THR A 232 13.52 -14.23 3.81
N ILE A 233 12.56 -13.52 3.20
CA ILE A 233 11.94 -13.97 1.94
C ILE A 233 12.88 -13.82 0.73
N SER A 234 13.79 -12.85 0.71
CA SER A 234 14.79 -12.72 -0.36
C SER A 234 15.78 -13.89 -0.36
N ALA A 235 16.19 -14.37 0.81
CA ALA A 235 17.01 -15.58 0.92
C ALA A 235 16.25 -16.84 0.48
N ARG A 236 14.93 -16.89 0.73
CA ARG A 236 14.06 -18.05 0.46
C ARG A 236 13.59 -18.12 -1.00
N TYR A 237 13.24 -16.99 -1.60
CA TYR A 237 12.56 -16.91 -2.91
C TYR A 237 13.47 -16.49 -4.07
N LYS A 238 14.74 -16.14 -3.80
CA LYS A 238 15.69 -15.83 -4.87
C LYS A 238 15.87 -17.02 -5.81
N GLU A 239 16.15 -16.72 -7.08
CA GLU A 239 16.63 -17.75 -8.00
C GLU A 239 18.04 -18.22 -7.61
N ASN A 240 18.44 -19.41 -8.09
CA ASN A 240 19.72 -20.01 -7.76
C ASN A 240 20.90 -19.08 -8.08
N GLU A 241 20.84 -18.42 -9.24
CA GLU A 241 21.87 -17.50 -9.72
C GLU A 241 21.66 -16.04 -9.28
N GLN A 242 20.49 -15.71 -8.71
CA GLN A 242 20.16 -14.35 -8.27
C GLN A 242 20.94 -13.97 -7.01
N PRO A 243 21.67 -12.83 -7.03
CA PRO A 243 22.27 -12.27 -5.84
C PRO A 243 21.21 -11.90 -4.80
N THR A 244 21.43 -12.26 -3.54
CA THR A 244 20.46 -12.00 -2.47
C THR A 244 20.11 -10.52 -2.30
N HIS A 245 21.08 -9.61 -2.50
CA HIS A 245 20.83 -8.17 -2.42
C HIS A 245 19.86 -7.69 -3.51
N ASN A 246 19.96 -8.26 -4.72
CA ASN A 246 19.06 -7.94 -5.82
C ASN A 246 17.63 -8.39 -5.51
N ALA A 247 17.47 -9.64 -5.03
CA ALA A 247 16.18 -10.15 -4.56
C ALA A 247 15.60 -9.30 -3.42
N PHE A 248 16.45 -8.86 -2.49
CA PHE A 248 16.06 -7.98 -1.39
C PHE A 248 15.52 -6.65 -1.90
N ASP A 249 16.23 -5.98 -2.83
CA ASP A 249 15.82 -4.68 -3.36
C ASP A 249 14.50 -4.77 -4.14
N VAL A 250 14.34 -5.81 -4.97
CA VAL A 250 13.08 -6.08 -5.70
C VAL A 250 11.92 -6.26 -4.74
N LEU A 251 12.05 -7.14 -3.75
CA LEU A 251 10.99 -7.43 -2.79
C LEU A 251 10.69 -6.22 -1.89
N LYS A 252 11.73 -5.48 -1.47
CA LYS A 252 11.54 -4.28 -0.65
C LYS A 252 10.75 -3.20 -1.39
N ALA A 253 11.01 -3.03 -2.69
CA ALA A 253 10.27 -2.07 -3.51
C ALA A 253 8.78 -2.44 -3.65
N ILE A 254 8.45 -3.74 -3.68
CA ILE A 254 7.06 -4.22 -3.75
C ILE A 254 6.36 -4.11 -2.40
N PHE A 255 7.02 -4.50 -1.29
CA PHE A 255 6.41 -4.54 0.04
C PHE A 255 6.33 -3.18 0.74
N ALA A 256 7.30 -2.29 0.49
CA ALA A 256 7.38 -0.99 1.14
C ALA A 256 7.64 0.14 0.13
N PRO A 257 6.75 0.34 -0.86
CA PRO A 257 6.90 1.41 -1.85
C PRO A 257 6.87 2.81 -1.20
N GLN A 258 6.29 2.93 0.01
CA GLN A 258 6.16 4.17 0.78
C GLN A 258 7.03 4.22 2.04
N GLY A 259 8.00 3.31 2.19
CA GLY A 259 8.87 3.30 3.36
C GLY A 259 8.18 2.84 4.65
N THR A 260 7.21 1.94 4.55
CA THR A 260 6.59 1.31 5.73
C THR A 260 7.60 0.46 6.49
N ASP A 261 7.65 0.61 7.82
CA ASP A 261 8.60 -0.13 8.67
C ASP A 261 8.15 -1.56 8.98
N THR A 262 6.87 -1.90 8.74
CA THR A 262 6.30 -3.20 9.09
C THR A 262 5.46 -3.80 7.96
N VAL A 263 5.49 -5.12 7.84
CA VAL A 263 4.66 -5.93 6.95
C VAL A 263 3.63 -6.69 7.77
N LYS A 264 2.36 -6.67 7.37
CA LYS A 264 1.27 -7.46 7.94
C LYS A 264 0.99 -8.69 7.07
N PHE A 265 0.24 -9.64 7.63
CA PHE A 265 -0.25 -10.79 6.86
C PHE A 265 -1.04 -10.37 5.61
N SER A 266 -1.87 -9.32 5.69
CA SER A 266 -2.61 -8.77 4.55
C SER A 266 -1.69 -8.35 3.40
N ASP A 267 -0.54 -7.78 3.71
CA ASP A 267 0.41 -7.28 2.72
C ASP A 267 1.10 -8.46 2.03
N PHE A 268 1.46 -9.48 2.82
CA PHE A 268 2.00 -10.74 2.29
C PHE A 268 0.99 -11.52 1.45
N TYR A 269 -0.27 -11.55 1.87
CA TYR A 269 -1.34 -12.18 1.10
C TYR A 269 -1.54 -11.50 -0.25
N ARG A 270 -1.57 -10.16 -0.28
CA ARG A 270 -1.62 -9.38 -1.53
C ARG A 270 -0.43 -9.68 -2.42
N PHE A 271 0.78 -9.72 -1.87
CA PHE A 271 1.98 -10.10 -2.62
C PHE A 271 1.87 -11.49 -3.26
N MET A 272 1.41 -12.48 -2.50
CA MET A 272 1.22 -13.83 -2.98
C MET A 272 0.10 -13.92 -4.02
N ALA A 273 -0.95 -13.11 -3.92
CA ALA A 273 -1.97 -13.00 -4.95
C ALA A 273 -1.44 -12.34 -6.24
N MET A 274 -0.59 -11.32 -6.14
CA MET A 274 0.02 -10.67 -7.30
C MET A 274 0.97 -11.61 -8.06
N PHE A 275 1.82 -12.36 -7.34
CA PHE A 275 2.97 -13.04 -7.94
C PHE A 275 3.17 -14.51 -7.57
N GLY A 276 2.32 -15.06 -6.70
CA GLY A 276 2.46 -16.45 -6.26
C GLY A 276 2.38 -17.44 -7.42
N PRO A 277 2.86 -18.69 -7.23
CA PRO A 277 3.28 -19.26 -5.95
C PRO A 277 4.74 -18.95 -5.60
N ALA A 278 5.11 -19.13 -4.33
CA ALA A 278 6.43 -18.79 -3.76
C ALA A 278 7.61 -19.34 -4.57
N LYS A 279 7.48 -20.57 -5.07
CA LYS A 279 8.53 -21.28 -5.83
C LYS A 279 8.97 -20.54 -7.10
N THR A 280 8.06 -19.82 -7.75
CA THR A 280 8.32 -19.18 -9.04
C THR A 280 7.99 -17.69 -9.02
N VAL A 281 7.94 -17.11 -7.82
CA VAL A 281 7.51 -15.73 -7.60
C VAL A 281 8.43 -14.72 -8.29
N MET A 282 9.76 -14.94 -8.21
CA MET A 282 10.74 -14.06 -8.85
C MET A 282 10.66 -14.12 -10.37
N LEU A 283 10.37 -15.27 -10.96
CA LEU A 283 10.19 -15.42 -12.41
C LEU A 283 8.96 -14.65 -12.90
N LYS A 284 7.85 -14.67 -12.14
CA LYS A 284 6.64 -13.89 -12.48
C LYS A 284 6.86 -12.39 -12.31
N ILE A 285 7.54 -11.98 -11.24
CA ILE A 285 7.93 -10.57 -11.03
C ILE A 285 8.80 -10.10 -12.20
N HIS A 286 9.84 -10.87 -12.55
CA HIS A 286 10.71 -10.57 -13.68
C HIS A 286 9.90 -10.42 -14.97
N SER A 287 9.03 -11.40 -15.26
CA SER A 287 8.21 -11.44 -16.45
C SER A 287 7.36 -10.17 -16.63
N LEU A 288 6.74 -9.69 -15.55
CA LEU A 288 5.97 -8.45 -15.59
C LEU A 288 6.87 -7.21 -15.67
N LEU A 289 7.94 -7.16 -14.89
CA LEU A 289 8.81 -5.98 -14.85
C LEU A 289 9.56 -5.75 -16.17
N GLU A 290 9.93 -6.82 -16.88
CA GLU A 290 10.59 -6.73 -18.19
C GLU A 290 9.75 -5.94 -19.19
N VAL A 291 8.45 -6.26 -19.29
CA VAL A 291 7.51 -5.52 -20.16
C VAL A 291 7.07 -4.19 -19.57
N ALA A 292 7.03 -4.07 -18.24
CA ALA A 292 6.64 -2.85 -17.56
C ALA A 292 7.69 -1.75 -17.58
N THR A 293 8.95 -2.10 -17.86
CA THR A 293 10.09 -1.18 -17.91
C THR A 293 10.69 -1.03 -19.29
N ALA A 294 10.28 -1.85 -20.25
CA ALA A 294 10.50 -1.58 -21.67
C ALA A 294 9.85 -0.23 -22.01
N GLY A 295 10.68 0.75 -22.39
CA GLY A 295 10.21 2.10 -22.72
C GLY A 295 9.92 2.97 -21.48
N THR A 296 8.76 3.63 -21.48
CA THR A 296 8.30 4.45 -20.36
C THR A 296 7.69 3.56 -19.29
N PRO A 297 8.24 3.53 -18.07
CA PRO A 297 7.70 2.68 -17.02
C PRO A 297 6.27 3.04 -16.66
N TRP A 298 5.39 2.04 -16.67
CA TRP A 298 3.95 2.24 -16.53
C TRP A 298 3.34 1.52 -15.34
N LEU A 299 4.04 0.61 -14.68
CA LEU A 299 3.50 -0.17 -13.55
C LEU A 299 3.71 0.52 -12.20
N TYR A 300 2.70 0.53 -11.34
CA TYR A 300 2.74 1.16 -10.02
C TYR A 300 2.30 0.18 -8.93
N PHE A 301 3.08 0.09 -7.84
CA PHE A 301 2.81 -0.77 -6.68
C PHE A 301 2.30 -0.01 -5.44
N GLY A 302 1.91 1.25 -5.59
CA GLY A 302 1.54 2.10 -4.45
C GLY A 302 0.84 3.37 -4.87
N LEU A 303 1.53 4.52 -4.74
CA LEU A 303 0.97 5.81 -5.14
C LEU A 303 0.61 5.80 -6.62
N LEU A 304 -0.69 5.88 -6.88
CA LEU A 304 -1.21 6.00 -8.22
C LEU A 304 -0.99 7.42 -8.73
N PRO A 305 -0.86 7.60 -10.06
CA PRO A 305 -0.94 8.91 -10.67
C PRO A 305 -2.27 9.60 -10.31
N SER A 306 -2.29 10.94 -10.31
CA SER A 306 -3.51 11.71 -10.11
C SER A 306 -4.58 11.37 -11.14
N ALA A 307 -5.86 11.56 -10.81
CA ALA A 307 -6.97 11.27 -11.73
C ALA A 307 -6.91 12.02 -13.08
N ASP A 308 -6.16 13.12 -13.16
CA ASP A 308 -5.92 13.90 -14.38
C ASP A 308 -4.70 13.42 -15.19
N PHE A 309 -4.23 12.20 -14.94
CA PHE A 309 -3.07 11.63 -15.63
C PHE A 309 -3.53 10.95 -16.93
N ASP A 310 -3.27 11.63 -18.06
CA ASP A 310 -3.68 11.20 -19.41
C ASP A 310 -2.78 10.11 -20.03
N ASP A 311 -1.76 9.65 -19.30
CA ASP A 311 -0.78 8.66 -19.78
C ASP A 311 -1.17 7.23 -19.41
N PHE A 312 -0.66 6.26 -20.18
CA PHE A 312 -0.83 4.84 -19.91
C PHE A 312 -0.15 4.43 -18.60
N TYR A 313 -0.91 3.77 -17.72
CA TYR A 313 -0.36 3.19 -16.49
C TYR A 313 -1.09 1.92 -16.09
N GLY A 314 -0.45 1.12 -15.24
CA GLY A 314 -1.02 -0.10 -14.68
C GLY A 314 -0.78 -0.20 -13.18
N HIS A 315 -1.72 -0.81 -12.46
CA HIS A 315 -1.61 -1.08 -11.03
C HIS A 315 -2.34 -2.37 -10.65
N PHE A 316 -2.04 -2.97 -9.50
CA PHE A 316 -2.88 -4.04 -8.96
C PHE A 316 -4.06 -3.48 -8.16
N ASP A 317 -5.25 -4.05 -8.32
CA ASP A 317 -6.46 -3.62 -7.61
C ASP A 317 -6.34 -3.92 -6.09
N GLU A 318 -6.70 -2.96 -5.25
CA GLU A 318 -6.57 -3.11 -3.78
C GLU A 318 -7.54 -4.14 -3.17
N ASN A 319 -8.68 -4.36 -3.80
CA ASN A 319 -9.74 -5.29 -3.39
C ASN A 319 -9.61 -6.65 -4.07
N GLU A 320 -8.96 -6.67 -5.24
CA GLU A 320 -8.73 -7.86 -6.05
C GLU A 320 -7.24 -7.98 -6.42
N PRO A 321 -6.38 -8.39 -5.46
CA PRO A 321 -4.92 -8.18 -5.58
C PRO A 321 -4.24 -9.00 -6.66
N ASN A 322 -4.91 -10.01 -7.22
CA ASN A 322 -4.37 -10.73 -8.37
C ASN A 322 -4.73 -10.06 -9.71
N CYS A 323 -5.54 -9.00 -9.72
CA CYS A 323 -5.95 -8.25 -10.90
C CYS A 323 -5.03 -7.06 -11.15
N LEU A 324 -4.30 -7.11 -12.27
CA LEU A 324 -3.62 -5.98 -12.88
C LEU A 324 -4.62 -5.18 -13.73
N VAL A 325 -4.83 -3.93 -13.37
CA VAL A 325 -5.67 -2.98 -14.10
C VAL A 325 -4.77 -2.06 -14.91
N LEU A 326 -4.97 -2.03 -16.22
CA LEU A 326 -4.29 -1.13 -17.16
C LEU A 326 -5.25 0.00 -17.54
N HIS A 327 -4.80 1.24 -17.37
CA HIS A 327 -5.49 2.45 -17.79
C HIS A 327 -4.89 2.91 -19.12
N LYS A 328 -5.74 3.08 -20.13
CA LYS A 328 -5.36 3.53 -21.46
C LYS A 328 -5.65 5.01 -21.63
N ASN A 329 -4.93 5.65 -22.56
CA ASN A 329 -5.06 7.08 -22.86
C ASN A 329 -6.47 7.48 -23.37
N ASP A 330 -7.26 6.52 -23.84
CA ASP A 330 -8.65 6.74 -24.25
C ASP A 330 -9.65 6.69 -23.08
N GLY A 331 -9.16 6.55 -21.84
CA GLY A 331 -9.94 6.43 -20.62
C GLY A 331 -10.53 5.03 -20.37
N THR A 332 -10.28 4.07 -21.26
CA THR A 332 -10.71 2.68 -21.05
C THR A 332 -9.75 1.94 -20.12
N THR A 333 -10.25 0.89 -19.48
CA THR A 333 -9.45 0.01 -18.64
C THR A 333 -9.46 -1.41 -19.18
N THR A 334 -8.36 -2.14 -18.93
CA THR A 334 -8.26 -3.57 -19.22
C THR A 334 -7.81 -4.27 -17.95
N GLN A 335 -8.44 -5.40 -17.64
CA GLN A 335 -8.18 -6.17 -16.44
C GLN A 335 -7.56 -7.50 -16.82
N ILE A 336 -6.50 -7.88 -16.11
CA ILE A 336 -5.72 -9.08 -16.38
C ILE A 336 -5.35 -9.69 -15.03
N TRP A 337 -5.54 -10.98 -14.85
CA TRP A 337 -5.35 -11.63 -13.56
C TRP A 337 -4.15 -12.58 -13.59
N ASN A 338 -3.37 -12.55 -12.51
CA ASN A 338 -2.47 -13.63 -12.15
C ASN A 338 -3.27 -14.78 -11.52
N LEU A 339 -2.87 -16.02 -11.83
CA LEU A 339 -3.32 -17.24 -11.17
C LEU A 339 -2.27 -17.64 -10.10
N PRO A 340 -2.51 -17.33 -8.82
CA PRO A 340 -1.50 -17.44 -7.75
C PRO A 340 -1.10 -18.88 -7.39
N LEU A 341 -1.91 -19.86 -7.79
CA LEU A 341 -1.62 -21.28 -7.59
C LEU A 341 -0.83 -21.89 -8.76
N SER A 342 -0.81 -21.22 -9.92
CA SER A 342 -0.13 -21.72 -11.12
C SER A 342 1.32 -21.29 -11.15
N THR A 343 2.23 -22.21 -11.41
CA THR A 343 3.68 -21.89 -11.48
C THR A 343 4.03 -21.12 -12.76
N SER A 344 5.25 -20.58 -12.85
CA SER A 344 5.72 -19.88 -14.07
C SER A 344 5.83 -20.77 -15.32
N ASP A 345 5.87 -22.10 -15.15
CA ASP A 345 5.93 -23.07 -16.25
C ASP A 345 4.54 -23.40 -16.82
N GLU A 346 3.48 -22.89 -16.18
CA GLU A 346 2.08 -23.07 -16.56
C GLU A 346 1.50 -21.78 -17.12
N GLN A 347 0.28 -21.84 -17.67
CA GLN A 347 -0.45 -20.63 -18.04
C GLN A 347 -1.00 -19.94 -16.81
N TYR A 348 -0.32 -18.91 -16.34
CA TYR A 348 -0.64 -18.21 -15.10
C TYR A 348 -1.24 -16.82 -15.27
N VAL A 349 -1.40 -16.34 -16.50
CA VAL A 349 -2.06 -15.07 -16.80
C VAL A 349 -3.39 -15.36 -17.48
N ILE A 350 -4.46 -14.68 -17.07
CA ILE A 350 -5.79 -14.78 -17.69
C ILE A 350 -6.37 -13.38 -17.90
N ASP A 351 -7.01 -13.14 -19.04
CA ASP A 351 -7.69 -11.86 -19.30
C ASP A 351 -9.20 -11.93 -19.02
N ASP A 352 -9.88 -10.81 -19.28
CA ASP A 352 -11.32 -10.64 -19.09
C ASP A 352 -12.16 -11.55 -19.99
N ASN A 353 -11.60 -11.99 -21.11
CA ASN A 353 -12.19 -12.94 -22.05
C ASN A 353 -11.91 -14.41 -21.68
N CYS A 354 -11.32 -14.65 -20.50
CA CYS A 354 -10.88 -15.97 -20.04
C CYS A 354 -9.81 -16.64 -20.92
N VAL A 355 -9.09 -15.88 -21.75
CA VAL A 355 -7.96 -16.39 -22.52
C VAL A 355 -6.76 -16.49 -21.59
N LYS A 356 -6.07 -17.64 -21.65
CA LYS A 356 -4.92 -17.93 -20.80
C LYS A 356 -3.61 -17.77 -21.55
N TYR A 357 -2.63 -17.18 -20.89
CA TYR A 357 -1.30 -16.91 -21.42
C TYR A 357 -0.24 -17.56 -20.53
N ALA A 358 0.85 -18.03 -21.15
CA ALA A 358 1.98 -18.66 -20.46
C ALA A 358 2.75 -17.67 -19.58
N SER A 359 2.76 -16.38 -19.92
CA SER A 359 3.46 -15.37 -19.15
C SER A 359 2.93 -13.96 -19.43
N TRP A 360 3.38 -12.98 -18.63
CA TRP A 360 3.12 -11.57 -18.92
C TRP A 360 3.72 -11.16 -20.27
N GLN A 361 4.94 -11.63 -20.61
CA GLN A 361 5.51 -11.31 -21.93
C GLN A 361 4.66 -11.81 -23.08
N GLN A 362 4.07 -13.01 -22.97
CA GLN A 362 3.17 -13.49 -24.02
C GLN A 362 1.93 -12.58 -24.14
N TYR A 363 1.28 -12.25 -23.03
CA TYR A 363 0.12 -11.36 -23.04
C TYR A 363 0.44 -10.02 -23.71
N PHE A 364 1.54 -9.38 -23.29
CA PHE A 364 1.94 -8.07 -23.80
C PHE A 364 2.61 -8.10 -25.18
N ALA A 365 3.03 -9.26 -25.69
CA ALA A 365 3.40 -9.41 -27.10
C ALA A 365 2.17 -9.33 -28.02
N GLU A 366 1.02 -9.83 -27.55
CA GLU A 366 -0.26 -9.78 -28.26
C GLU A 366 -0.98 -8.44 -28.01
N HIS A 367 -0.73 -7.80 -26.86
CA HIS A 367 -1.36 -6.55 -26.41
C HIS A 367 -0.30 -5.53 -25.97
N PRO A 368 0.52 -4.99 -26.88
CA PRO A 368 1.65 -4.14 -26.52
C PRO A 368 1.21 -2.84 -25.84
N PRO A 369 1.89 -2.41 -24.76
CA PRO A 369 1.73 -1.07 -24.21
C PRO A 369 2.06 0.01 -25.24
N PRO A 370 1.46 1.22 -25.14
CA PRO A 370 1.79 2.35 -26.00
C PRO A 370 3.30 2.66 -25.93
N GLY A 371 3.95 2.78 -27.09
CA GLY A 371 5.39 3.08 -27.18
C GLY A 371 6.32 1.85 -27.17
N ASN A 372 5.79 0.63 -26.97
CA ASN A 372 6.57 -0.62 -27.02
C ASN A 372 6.42 -1.41 -28.34
N GLU A 373 5.95 -0.76 -29.40
CA GLU A 373 5.70 -1.37 -30.73
C GLU A 373 6.95 -2.00 -31.38
N THR A 374 8.15 -1.72 -30.87
CA THR A 374 9.40 -2.28 -31.39
C THR A 374 9.67 -3.74 -31.02
N TYR A 375 8.95 -4.34 -30.06
CA TYR A 375 9.19 -5.75 -29.68
C TYR A 375 8.65 -6.78 -30.68
N SER A 376 7.81 -6.38 -31.63
CA SER A 376 7.19 -7.31 -32.59
C SER A 376 8.04 -7.60 -33.83
N ASN A 377 9.15 -6.88 -34.08
CA ASN A 377 9.89 -6.96 -35.35
C ASN A 377 11.25 -7.66 -35.32
N GLU A 378 11.74 -8.18 -34.18
CA GLU A 378 13.01 -8.94 -34.15
C GLU A 378 12.86 -10.47 -34.32
N GLN A 379 11.68 -10.98 -34.69
CA GLN A 379 11.52 -12.39 -35.09
C GLN A 379 11.49 -12.64 -36.61
N GLU A 380 11.67 -11.61 -37.45
CA GLU A 380 11.67 -11.77 -38.92
C GLU A 380 12.93 -11.22 -39.62
N ILE A 381 14.13 -11.47 -39.08
CA ILE A 381 15.36 -11.42 -39.91
C ILE A 381 16.26 -12.62 -39.59
N SER A 382 15.89 -13.77 -40.16
CA SER A 382 16.82 -14.86 -40.51
C SER A 382 16.41 -15.46 -41.84
N VAL A 383 16.27 -14.60 -42.85
CA VAL A 383 16.45 -14.99 -44.25
C VAL A 383 17.43 -13.96 -44.81
N PHE A 384 18.73 -14.28 -44.76
CA PHE A 384 19.73 -14.08 -45.82
C PHE A 384 21.17 -14.24 -45.28
N ALA A 385 21.95 -15.08 -45.98
CA ALA A 385 23.41 -15.31 -45.93
C ALA A 385 23.95 -16.11 -44.73
N ALA A 386 24.67 -17.24 -44.86
CA ALA A 386 25.20 -17.97 -46.00
C ALA A 386 25.36 -19.46 -45.64
#